data_AF-A0A1H8JTS5-F1
#
_entry.id   AF-A0A1H8JTS5-F1
#
_cell.length_a   1.000
_cell.length_b   1.000
_cell.length_c   1.000
_cell.angle_alpha   90.00
_cell.angle_beta   90.00
_cell.angle_gamma   90.00
#
_symmetry.space_group_name_H-M   'P 1'
#
loop_
_entity.id
_entity.type
_entity.pdbx_description
1 polymer ?
#
loop_
_entity_poly.entity_id
_entity_poly.type
_entity_poly.pdbx_seq_one_letter_code
_entity_poly.pdbx_strand_id
1 'polypeptide(L)'
;MTIWTHHSEDYDGLPPDNIVIGAGETELDYSVNMLQTYLGHVARGDDVAWNASHAALFLQTGISRRAPRITEGQRDRLLEALILARPAILALFPSPGERELASRGVDAMAGLIFYWNEDDAQRSARHKHVYLDMRAYARRLRNACHNHCLLNEIRERAVERRSELVADMLRKAAA
;
A
#
# COMPACT_ATOMS: atom_id res chain seq x y z
N MET A 1 -8.11 -5.39 33.88
CA MET A 1 -8.07 -3.94 34.07
C MET A 1 -7.52 -3.68 35.45
N THR A 2 -6.23 -3.35 35.53
CA THR A 2 -5.58 -2.93 36.77
C THR A 2 -4.59 -1.84 36.40
N ILE A 3 -4.84 -0.63 36.90
CA ILE A 3 -3.97 0.53 36.77
C ILE A 3 -2.94 0.41 37.90
N TRP A 4 -1.65 0.42 37.56
CA TRP A 4 -0.57 0.60 38.55
C TRP A 4 0.03 1.98 38.35
N THR A 5 -0.27 2.87 39.30
CA THR A 5 0.47 4.09 39.57
C THR A 5 1.67 3.75 40.46
N HIS A 6 2.87 3.79 39.90
CA HIS A 6 4.10 3.94 40.67
C HIS A 6 4.87 5.14 40.11
N HIS A 7 4.80 6.24 40.86
CA HIS A 7 5.80 7.28 40.84
C HIS A 7 7.06 6.72 41.52
N SER A 8 8.05 6.30 40.75
CA SER A 8 9.41 6.15 41.23
C SER A 8 10.27 7.16 40.48
N GLU A 9 10.85 8.10 41.21
CA GLU A 9 11.66 9.22 40.71
C GLU A 9 13.02 8.80 40.11
N ASP A 10 13.24 7.49 39.88
CA ASP A 10 14.47 6.87 39.37
C ASP A 10 14.25 6.05 38.07
N TYR A 11 13.21 6.35 37.27
CA TYR A 11 13.05 5.71 35.95
C TYR A 11 13.94 6.40 34.91
N ASP A 12 15.07 5.76 34.54
CA ASP A 12 16.04 6.23 33.55
C ASP A 12 15.56 6.11 32.09
N GLY A 13 14.31 5.72 31.89
CA GLY A 13 13.71 5.51 30.57
C GLY A 13 13.90 4.10 30.02
N LEU A 14 14.60 3.20 30.71
CA LEU A 14 14.78 1.81 30.30
C LEU A 14 13.80 0.88 31.03
N PRO A 15 13.18 -0.08 30.33
CA PRO A 15 12.34 -1.07 30.97
C PRO A 15 13.17 -1.91 31.97
N PRO A 16 12.61 -2.25 33.15
CA PRO A 16 13.28 -3.11 34.13
C PRO A 16 13.86 -4.39 33.51
N ASP A 17 15.03 -4.82 34.02
CA ASP A 17 15.80 -5.98 33.52
C ASP A 17 15.02 -7.31 33.47
N ASN A 18 13.85 -7.38 34.11
CA ASN A 18 12.98 -8.54 34.17
C ASN A 18 11.68 -8.43 33.34
N ILE A 19 11.56 -7.44 32.45
CA ILE A 19 10.46 -7.40 31.48
C ILE A 19 10.78 -8.31 30.30
N VAL A 20 10.11 -9.47 30.25
CA VAL A 20 9.90 -10.18 28.99
C VAL A 20 8.92 -9.33 28.17
N ILE A 21 9.46 -8.51 27.28
CA ILE A 21 8.66 -7.82 26.26
C ILE A 21 8.09 -8.93 25.38
N GLY A 22 6.80 -9.23 25.54
CA GLY A 22 6.09 -10.14 24.64
C GLY A 22 6.39 -9.70 23.20
N ALA A 23 6.87 -10.63 22.38
CA ALA A 23 7.41 -10.37 21.04
C ALA A 23 6.57 -9.32 20.31
N GLY A 24 7.08 -8.09 20.24
CA GLY A 24 6.43 -7.00 19.54
C GLY A 24 6.23 -7.37 18.07
N GLU A 25 5.29 -6.71 17.42
CA GLU A 25 5.09 -6.80 15.97
C GLU A 25 6.44 -6.60 15.26
N THR A 26 6.90 -7.60 14.51
CA THR A 26 8.15 -7.45 13.76
C THR A 26 7.93 -6.44 12.62
N GLU A 27 9.00 -5.81 12.12
CA GLU A 27 8.89 -4.93 10.93
C GLU A 27 8.23 -5.64 9.72
N LEU A 28 8.40 -6.96 9.64
CA LEU A 28 7.72 -7.82 8.67
C LEU A 28 6.20 -7.85 8.93
N ASP A 29 5.78 -8.13 10.16
CA ASP A 29 4.36 -8.21 10.52
C ASP A 29 3.66 -6.87 10.29
N TYR A 30 4.31 -5.77 10.65
CA TYR A 30 3.83 -4.42 10.37
C TYR A 30 3.66 -4.21 8.85
N SER A 31 4.66 -4.57 8.05
CA SER A 31 4.61 -4.41 6.59
C SER A 31 3.47 -5.23 5.96
N VAL A 32 3.25 -6.45 6.44
CA VAL A 32 2.16 -7.33 5.99
C VAL A 32 0.81 -6.73 6.38
N ASN A 33 0.67 -6.28 7.63
CA ASN A 33 -0.57 -5.70 8.14
C ASN A 33 -0.93 -4.39 7.42
N MET A 34 0.06 -3.53 7.13
CA MET A 34 -0.15 -2.32 6.34
C MET A 34 -0.57 -2.64 4.91
N LEU A 35 0.09 -3.59 4.24
CA LEU A 35 -0.29 -4.02 2.91
C LEU A 35 -1.74 -4.57 2.89
N GLN A 36 -2.09 -5.41 3.85
CA GLN A 36 -3.44 -5.94 4.00
C GLN A 36 -4.47 -4.82 4.24
N THR A 37 -4.13 -3.83 5.08
CA THR A 37 -4.99 -2.69 5.39
C THR A 37 -5.29 -1.88 4.13
N TYR A 38 -4.28 -1.51 3.35
CA TYR A 38 -4.48 -0.78 2.10
C TYR A 38 -5.33 -1.56 1.10
N LEU A 39 -5.07 -2.85 0.92
CA LEU A 39 -5.89 -3.69 0.03
C LEU A 39 -7.35 -3.80 0.54
N GLY A 40 -7.56 -3.85 1.86
CA GLY A 40 -8.88 -3.82 2.48
C GLY A 40 -9.65 -2.52 2.22
N HIS A 41 -8.98 -1.36 2.25
CA HIS A 41 -9.58 -0.08 1.85
C HIS A 41 -9.95 -0.07 0.35
N VAL A 42 -9.05 -0.54 -0.51
CA VAL A 42 -9.31 -0.67 -1.96
C VAL A 42 -10.54 -1.54 -2.23
N ALA A 43 -10.66 -2.69 -1.56
CA ALA A 43 -11.80 -3.60 -1.72
C ALA A 43 -13.14 -2.96 -1.32
N ARG A 44 -13.13 -2.04 -0.35
CA ARG A 44 -14.32 -1.28 0.08
C ARG A 44 -14.63 -0.06 -0.79
N GLY A 45 -13.74 0.28 -1.72
CA GLY A 45 -13.89 1.44 -2.59
C GLY A 45 -13.36 2.75 -2.00
N ASP A 46 -12.66 2.69 -0.85
CA ASP A 46 -12.12 3.88 -0.18
C ASP A 46 -10.84 4.33 -0.88
N ASP A 47 -10.79 5.60 -1.32
CA ASP A 47 -9.60 6.25 -1.90
C ASP A 47 -8.76 5.31 -2.78
N VAL A 48 -9.44 4.57 -3.66
CA VAL A 48 -8.93 3.38 -4.36
C VAL A 48 -7.55 3.62 -4.97
N ALA A 49 -7.37 4.75 -5.66
CA ALA A 49 -6.11 5.12 -6.30
C ALA A 49 -4.98 5.33 -5.29
N TRP A 50 -5.25 5.99 -4.16
CA TRP A 50 -4.26 6.26 -3.13
C TRP A 50 -3.86 4.97 -2.41
N ASN A 51 -4.85 4.19 -1.96
CA ASN A 51 -4.62 2.94 -1.25
C ASN A 51 -3.92 1.90 -2.14
N ALA A 52 -4.31 1.76 -3.41
CA ALA A 52 -3.65 0.84 -4.34
C ALA A 52 -2.19 1.25 -4.62
N SER A 53 -1.91 2.56 -4.71
CA SER A 53 -0.54 3.06 -4.86
C SER A 53 0.32 2.74 -3.63
N HIS A 54 -0.22 2.93 -2.41
CA HIS A 54 0.49 2.62 -1.18
C HIS A 54 0.69 1.11 -0.99
N ALA A 55 -0.32 0.27 -1.28
CA ALA A 55 -0.17 -1.18 -1.29
C ALA A 55 0.99 -1.62 -2.19
N ALA A 56 1.04 -1.12 -3.43
CA ALA A 56 2.12 -1.45 -4.36
C ALA A 56 3.50 -0.92 -3.89
N LEU A 57 3.54 0.23 -3.21
CA LEU A 57 4.77 0.75 -2.60
C LEU A 57 5.29 -0.19 -1.50
N PHE A 58 4.45 -0.53 -0.52
CA PHE A 58 4.82 -1.38 0.61
C PHE A 58 5.28 -2.77 0.15
N LEU A 59 4.60 -3.35 -0.83
CA LEU A 59 5.02 -4.61 -1.43
C LEU A 59 6.41 -4.50 -2.08
N GLN A 60 6.71 -3.39 -2.75
CA GLN A 60 8.00 -3.19 -3.40
C GLN A 60 9.16 -2.93 -2.44
N THR A 61 8.89 -2.27 -1.31
CA THR A 61 9.90 -1.98 -0.29
C THR A 61 10.13 -3.17 0.63
N GLY A 62 9.09 -3.95 0.93
CA GLY A 62 9.17 -5.15 1.75
C GLY A 62 9.90 -6.32 1.07
N ILE A 63 9.93 -6.35 -0.26
CA ILE A 63 10.55 -7.46 -1.01
C ILE A 63 11.99 -7.13 -1.40
N SER A 64 12.94 -7.78 -0.73
CA SER A 64 14.33 -7.89 -1.16
C SER A 64 14.83 -9.34 -1.02
N ARG A 65 15.96 -9.67 -1.65
CA ARG A 65 16.57 -11.01 -1.50
C ARG A 65 16.95 -11.33 -0.06
N ARG A 66 17.19 -10.31 0.77
CA ARG A 66 17.57 -10.43 2.19
C ARG A 66 16.42 -10.14 3.15
N ALA A 67 15.24 -9.79 2.63
CA ALA A 67 14.09 -9.49 3.47
C ALA A 67 13.62 -10.79 4.18
N PRO A 68 13.15 -10.68 5.43
CA PRO A 68 12.41 -11.74 6.08
C PRO A 68 11.29 -12.26 5.16
N ARG A 69 11.13 -13.58 5.12
CA ARG A 69 10.09 -14.22 4.30
C ARG A 69 8.76 -14.17 5.04
N ILE A 70 7.69 -13.91 4.31
CA ILE A 70 6.34 -14.09 4.85
C ILE A 70 6.02 -15.57 4.98
N THR A 71 5.22 -15.91 5.98
CA THR A 71 4.65 -17.26 6.17
C THR A 71 3.60 -17.57 5.09
N GLU A 72 3.26 -18.84 4.92
CA GLU A 72 2.19 -19.26 3.98
C GLU A 72 0.84 -18.63 4.35
N GLY A 73 0.49 -18.58 5.63
CA GLY A 73 -0.75 -17.93 6.07
C GLY A 73 -0.77 -16.41 5.85
N GLN A 74 0.38 -15.74 5.88
CA GLN A 74 0.48 -14.32 5.48
C GLN A 74 0.34 -14.17 3.96
N ARG A 75 1.00 -15.02 3.17
CA ARG A 75 0.86 -15.07 1.71
C ARG A 75 -0.61 -15.21 1.31
N ASP A 76 -1.30 -16.19 1.86
CA ASP A 76 -2.68 -16.50 1.46
C ASP A 76 -3.64 -15.36 1.81
N ARG A 77 -3.50 -14.75 3.01
CA ARG A 77 -4.27 -13.55 3.39
C ARG A 77 -4.03 -12.36 2.47
N LEU A 78 -2.78 -12.12 2.07
CA LEU A 78 -2.44 -11.04 1.14
C LEU A 78 -3.01 -11.28 -0.26
N LEU A 79 -2.97 -12.53 -0.73
CA LEU A 79 -3.56 -12.91 -2.02
C LEU A 79 -5.08 -12.75 -2.01
N GLU A 80 -5.75 -13.17 -0.94
CA GLU A 80 -7.19 -12.98 -0.75
C GLU A 80 -7.55 -11.49 -0.78
N ALA A 81 -6.85 -10.66 0.00
CA ALA A 81 -7.06 -9.21 0.01
C ALA A 81 -6.84 -8.58 -1.39
N LEU A 82 -5.83 -9.04 -2.14
CA LEU A 82 -5.56 -8.56 -3.49
C LEU A 82 -6.66 -8.98 -4.48
N ILE A 83 -7.19 -10.20 -4.37
CA ILE A 83 -8.31 -10.68 -5.19
C ILE A 83 -9.55 -9.82 -4.96
N LEU A 84 -9.86 -9.50 -3.70
CA LEU A 84 -10.99 -8.64 -3.35
C LEU A 84 -10.80 -7.19 -3.81
N ALA A 85 -9.56 -6.69 -3.80
CA ALA A 85 -9.22 -5.34 -4.27
C ALA A 85 -9.23 -5.21 -5.81
N ARG A 86 -8.98 -6.29 -6.55
CA ARG A 86 -8.80 -6.29 -8.01
C ARG A 86 -9.92 -5.56 -8.78
N PRO A 87 -11.22 -5.79 -8.54
CA PRO A 87 -12.27 -5.11 -9.30
C PRO A 87 -12.23 -3.59 -9.18
N ALA A 88 -12.02 -3.07 -7.97
CA ALA A 88 -11.92 -1.63 -7.70
C ALA A 88 -10.69 -1.01 -8.38
N ILE A 89 -9.55 -1.70 -8.35
CA ILE A 89 -8.33 -1.25 -9.05
C ILE A 89 -8.59 -1.14 -10.55
N LEU A 90 -9.20 -2.16 -11.17
CA LEU A 90 -9.46 -2.18 -12.61
C LEU A 90 -10.49 -1.13 -13.04
N ALA A 91 -11.43 -0.76 -12.15
CA ALA A 91 -12.43 0.27 -12.40
C ALA A 91 -11.82 1.67 -12.54
N LEU A 92 -10.61 1.93 -12.03
CA LEU A 92 -9.89 3.19 -12.24
C LEU A 92 -9.51 3.43 -13.72
N PHE A 93 -9.42 2.36 -14.51
CA PHE A 93 -8.89 2.38 -15.87
C PHE A 93 -10.02 2.13 -16.89
N PRO A 94 -10.58 3.21 -17.49
CA PRO A 94 -11.76 3.10 -18.34
C PRO A 94 -11.44 2.51 -19.71
N SER A 95 -10.26 2.79 -20.27
CA SER A 95 -9.88 2.27 -21.59
C SER A 95 -9.50 0.78 -21.52
N PRO A 96 -9.85 -0.04 -22.53
CA PRO A 96 -9.48 -1.45 -22.56
C PRO A 96 -7.97 -1.68 -22.44
N GLY A 97 -7.16 -0.86 -23.13
CA GLY A 97 -5.71 -0.95 -23.11
C GLY A 97 -5.11 -0.65 -21.72
N GLU A 98 -5.59 0.40 -21.05
CA GLU A 98 -5.13 0.71 -19.68
C GLU A 98 -5.57 -0.38 -18.68
N ARG A 99 -6.78 -0.92 -18.84
CA ARG A 99 -7.30 -1.98 -17.97
C ARG A 99 -6.53 -3.28 -18.10
N GLU A 100 -6.21 -3.72 -19.31
CA GLU A 100 -5.36 -4.90 -19.53
C GLU A 100 -4.02 -4.72 -18.83
N LEU A 101 -3.43 -3.56 -19.05
CA LEU A 101 -2.16 -3.16 -18.49
C LEU A 101 -2.19 -3.03 -16.95
N ALA A 102 -3.31 -2.62 -16.36
CA ALA A 102 -3.52 -2.62 -14.91
C ALA A 102 -3.70 -4.04 -14.37
N SER A 103 -4.42 -4.91 -15.10
CA SER A 103 -4.54 -6.34 -14.76
C SER A 103 -3.17 -7.01 -14.66
N ARG A 104 -2.28 -6.77 -15.64
CA ARG A 104 -0.89 -7.26 -15.57
C ARG A 104 -0.14 -6.74 -14.33
N GLY A 105 -0.43 -5.52 -13.90
CA GLY A 105 0.10 -4.95 -12.66
C GLY A 105 -0.39 -5.68 -11.41
N VAL A 106 -1.68 -6.00 -11.35
CA VAL A 106 -2.28 -6.77 -10.25
C VAL A 106 -1.72 -8.19 -10.22
N ASP A 107 -1.60 -8.84 -11.38
CA ASP A 107 -0.99 -10.17 -11.49
C ASP A 107 0.48 -10.16 -11.05
N ALA A 108 1.20 -9.10 -11.39
CA ALA A 108 2.57 -8.91 -10.93
C ALA A 108 2.67 -8.71 -9.40
N MET A 109 1.70 -8.02 -8.77
CA MET A 109 1.64 -7.94 -7.31
C MET A 109 1.42 -9.32 -6.68
N ALA A 110 0.53 -10.15 -7.24
CA ALA A 110 0.34 -11.52 -6.77
C ALA A 110 1.63 -12.35 -6.90
N GLY A 111 2.32 -12.25 -8.04
CA GLY A 111 3.60 -12.92 -8.25
C GLY A 111 4.70 -12.45 -7.28
N LEU A 112 4.71 -11.16 -6.93
CA LEU A 112 5.59 -10.62 -5.89
C LEU A 112 5.27 -11.17 -4.49
N ILE A 113 3.99 -11.33 -4.14
CA ILE A 113 3.57 -11.95 -2.87
C ILE A 113 4.06 -13.40 -2.81
N PHE A 114 3.91 -14.18 -3.88
CA PHE A 114 4.50 -15.53 -3.96
C PHE A 114 6.02 -15.48 -3.79
N TYR A 115 6.71 -14.62 -4.53
CA TYR A 115 8.16 -14.46 -4.43
C TYR A 115 8.65 -14.12 -3.01
N TRP A 116 7.86 -13.36 -2.25
CA TRP A 116 8.17 -13.01 -0.86
C TRP A 116 8.15 -14.23 0.07
N ASN A 117 7.25 -15.17 -0.16
CA ASN A 117 7.13 -16.43 0.59
C ASN A 117 8.20 -17.47 0.19
N GLU A 118 8.68 -17.43 -1.05
CA GLU A 118 9.61 -18.44 -1.59
C GLU A 118 10.95 -18.55 -0.85
N ASP A 119 11.45 -19.78 -0.76
CA ASP A 119 12.81 -20.10 -0.34
C ASP A 119 13.86 -19.79 -1.44
N ASP A 120 15.15 -19.92 -1.09
CA ASP A 120 16.22 -19.57 -2.02
C ASP A 120 16.34 -20.53 -3.21
N ALA A 121 15.94 -21.80 -3.05
CA ALA A 121 15.96 -22.78 -4.14
C ALA A 121 14.85 -22.46 -5.16
N GLN A 122 13.64 -22.19 -4.68
CA GLN A 122 12.50 -21.75 -5.48
C GLN A 122 12.80 -20.45 -6.23
N ARG A 123 13.38 -19.45 -5.55
CA ARG A 123 13.78 -18.19 -6.19
C ARG A 123 14.86 -18.38 -7.25
N SER A 124 15.81 -19.29 -7.02
CA SER A 124 16.91 -19.56 -7.96
C SER A 124 16.47 -20.36 -9.18
N ALA A 125 15.39 -21.14 -9.07
CA ALA A 125 14.78 -21.83 -10.21
C ALA A 125 14.07 -20.88 -11.18
N ARG A 126 13.68 -19.67 -10.74
CA ARG A 126 13.04 -18.66 -11.60
C ARG A 126 14.06 -18.01 -12.53
N HIS A 127 13.65 -17.75 -13.76
CA HIS A 127 14.45 -16.95 -14.67
C HIS A 127 14.59 -15.51 -14.12
N LYS A 128 15.82 -14.96 -14.14
CA LYS A 128 16.16 -13.65 -13.55
C LYS A 128 15.24 -12.50 -13.98
N HIS A 129 14.74 -12.53 -15.21
CA HIS A 129 13.87 -11.48 -15.74
C HIS A 129 12.45 -11.53 -15.20
N VAL A 130 11.96 -12.68 -14.72
CA VAL A 130 10.58 -12.79 -14.18
C VAL A 130 10.38 -11.88 -12.98
N TYR A 131 11.33 -11.85 -12.05
CA TYR A 131 11.28 -10.93 -10.90
C TYR A 131 11.35 -9.46 -11.33
N LEU A 132 12.21 -9.14 -12.30
CA LEU A 132 12.36 -7.78 -12.81
C LEU A 132 11.08 -7.29 -13.50
N ASP A 133 10.44 -8.15 -14.29
CA ASP A 133 9.20 -7.85 -14.99
C ASP A 133 8.05 -7.67 -14.00
N MET A 134 7.92 -8.55 -12.99
CA MET A 134 6.93 -8.38 -11.93
C MET A 134 7.11 -7.03 -11.20
N ARG A 135 8.35 -6.66 -10.85
CA ARG A 135 8.62 -5.35 -10.26
C ARG A 135 8.24 -4.20 -11.18
N ALA A 136 8.55 -4.30 -12.47
CA ALA A 136 8.27 -3.26 -13.45
C ALA A 136 6.76 -3.06 -13.61
N TYR A 137 5.98 -4.14 -13.77
CA TYR A 137 4.53 -4.07 -13.88
C TYR A 137 3.87 -3.53 -12.60
N ALA A 138 4.31 -3.98 -11.42
CA ALA A 138 3.81 -3.45 -10.15
C ALA A 138 4.14 -1.95 -9.98
N ARG A 139 5.35 -1.52 -10.38
CA ARG A 139 5.75 -0.09 -10.30
C ARG A 139 4.95 0.76 -11.26
N ARG A 140 4.68 0.23 -12.45
CA ARG A 140 3.84 0.90 -13.44
C ARG A 140 2.42 1.08 -12.92
N LEU A 141 1.81 0.04 -12.34
CA LEU A 141 0.50 0.14 -11.70
C LEU A 141 0.50 1.19 -10.59
N ARG A 142 1.48 1.15 -9.68
CA ARG A 142 1.65 2.14 -8.61
C ARG A 142 1.64 3.57 -9.14
N ASN A 143 2.44 3.83 -10.16
CA ASN A 143 2.57 5.16 -10.76
C ASN A 143 1.26 5.60 -11.44
N ALA A 144 0.56 4.68 -12.11
CA ALA A 144 -0.74 4.97 -12.71
C ALA A 144 -1.78 5.35 -11.65
N CYS A 145 -1.88 4.58 -10.57
CA CYS A 145 -2.74 4.90 -9.43
C CYS A 145 -2.34 6.24 -8.78
N HIS A 146 -1.05 6.50 -8.60
CA HIS A 146 -0.57 7.79 -8.08
C HIS A 146 -0.96 8.97 -8.99
N ASN A 147 -0.86 8.81 -10.31
CA ASN A 147 -1.29 9.83 -11.26
C ASN A 147 -2.79 10.13 -11.14
N HIS A 148 -3.64 9.14 -10.85
CA HIS A 148 -5.06 9.39 -10.57
C HIS A 148 -5.25 10.28 -9.34
N CYS A 149 -4.49 10.06 -8.26
CA CYS A 149 -4.51 10.94 -7.09
C CYS A 149 -4.15 12.38 -7.45
N LEU A 150 -3.01 12.57 -8.14
CA LEU A 150 -2.53 13.89 -8.54
C LEU A 150 -3.54 14.62 -9.45
N LEU A 151 -4.18 13.90 -10.38
CA LEU A 151 -5.19 14.47 -11.26
C LEU A 151 -6.44 14.90 -10.50
N ASN A 152 -6.86 14.15 -9.47
CA ASN A 152 -7.98 14.54 -8.62
C ASN A 152 -7.66 15.81 -7.83
N GLU A 153 -6.50 15.88 -7.18
CA GLU A 153 -6.08 17.10 -6.47
C GLU A 153 -5.99 18.32 -7.40
N ILE A 154 -5.47 18.14 -8.63
CA ILE A 154 -5.40 19.22 -9.62
C ILE A 154 -6.81 19.73 -9.97
N ARG A 155 -7.78 18.82 -10.11
CA ARG A 155 -9.19 19.17 -10.39
C ARG A 155 -9.83 19.89 -9.22
N GLU A 156 -9.63 19.42 -7.99
CA GLU A 156 -10.12 20.08 -6.77
C GLU A 156 -9.59 21.51 -6.67
N ARG A 157 -8.26 21.68 -6.78
CA ARG A 157 -7.65 23.02 -6.80
C ARG A 157 -8.17 23.88 -7.96
N ALA A 158 -8.54 23.30 -9.10
CA ALA A 158 -9.13 24.04 -10.21
C ALA A 158 -10.56 24.51 -9.93
N VAL A 159 -11.35 23.72 -9.20
CA VAL A 159 -12.69 24.10 -8.73
C VAL A 159 -12.58 25.22 -7.71
N GLU A 160 -11.67 25.12 -6.74
CA GLU A 160 -11.43 26.16 -5.73
C GLU A 160 -11.07 27.50 -6.37
N ARG A 161 -10.07 27.51 -7.28
CA ARG A 161 -9.67 28.72 -8.03
C ARG A 161 -10.84 29.35 -8.79
N ARG A 162 -11.73 28.53 -9.37
CA ARG A 162 -12.91 29.03 -10.10
C ARG A 162 -13.90 29.68 -9.13
N SER A 163 -14.18 29.05 -8.00
CA SER A 163 -15.08 29.58 -6.98
C SER A 163 -14.58 30.90 -6.41
N GLU A 164 -13.27 31.01 -6.13
CA GLU A 164 -12.64 32.25 -5.68
C GLU A 164 -12.77 33.38 -6.71
N LEU A 165 -12.52 33.09 -7.99
CA LEU A 165 -12.65 34.08 -9.07
C LEU A 165 -14.08 34.60 -9.20
N VAL A 166 -15.08 33.70 -9.16
CA VAL A 166 -16.50 34.08 -9.23
C VAL A 166 -16.88 34.94 -8.02
N ALA A 167 -16.46 34.56 -6.81
CA ALA A 167 -16.70 35.35 -5.61
C ALA A 167 -16.07 36.74 -5.71
N ASP A 168 -14.86 36.84 -6.27
CA ASP A 168 -14.18 38.12 -6.47
C ASP A 168 -14.88 39.01 -7.50
N MET A 169 -15.35 38.45 -8.61
CA MET A 169 -16.14 39.16 -9.61
C MET A 169 -17.45 39.70 -9.03
N LEU A 170 -18.15 38.89 -8.23
CA LEU A 170 -19.40 39.31 -7.57
C LEU A 170 -19.15 40.43 -6.54
N ARG A 171 -18.07 40.35 -5.75
CA ARG A 171 -17.69 41.43 -4.83
C ARG A 171 -17.39 42.74 -5.56
N LYS A 172 -16.69 42.68 -6.69
CA LYS A 172 -16.37 43.86 -7.51
C LYS A 172 -17.59 44.47 -8.18
N ALA A 173 -18.58 43.66 -8.55
CA ALA A 173 -19.82 44.15 -9.17
C ALA A 173 -20.82 44.75 -8.15
N ALA A 174 -20.68 44.42 -6.87
CA ALA A 174 -21.51 44.94 -5.78
C ALA A 174 -20.93 46.18 -5.09
N ALA A 175 -19.72 46.59 -5.46
CA ALA A 175 -19.04 47.81 -5.00
C ALA A 175 -19.23 48.95 -6.00
#